data_AF-A0A0F2T5U9-F1
#
_entry.id   AF-A0A0F2T5U9-F1
#
_cell.length_a   1.000
_cell.length_b   1.000
_cell.length_c   1.000
_cell.angle_alpha   90.00
_cell.angle_beta   90.00
_cell.angle_gamma   90.00
#
_symmetry.space_group_name_H-M   'P 1'
#
loop_
_entity.id
_entity.type
_entity.pdbx_description
1 polymer ?
#
loop_
_entity_poly.entity_id
_entity_poly.type
_entity_poly.pdbx_seq_one_letter_code
_entity_poly.pdbx_strand_id
1 'polypeptide(L)'
;GILDLVLAAGRELGAGRVEELALVEPLVLEGPVRLQITVGAPGADGRRPLAVYGRSEGVEEGWTLHASGELAEEKGESDGFDALRRWPVVGAQPVSLDGFYERFAARGLAYGPAFQGLTELFRDGSTAYGLVRLPEGLKADEFGVHPALLDAALHALVGARDEVEGDQRVFLPFEWTGVELFAAGGTELRVRVDLDA
;
A
#
# COMPACT_ATOMS: atom_id res chain seq x y z
N GLY A 1 5.05 -3.06 -1.90
CA GLY A 1 6.21 -3.37 -2.75
C GLY A 1 5.90 -3.15 -4.21
N ILE A 2 5.11 -4.05 -4.82
CA ILE A 2 4.74 -3.98 -6.24
C ILE A 2 4.14 -2.61 -6.63
N LEU A 3 3.24 -2.05 -5.82
CA LEU A 3 2.63 -0.76 -6.13
C LEU A 3 3.66 0.38 -6.29
N ASP A 4 4.67 0.45 -5.42
CA ASP A 4 5.72 1.47 -5.51
C ASP A 4 6.59 1.28 -6.76
N LEU A 5 6.91 0.04 -7.13
CA LEU A 5 7.60 -0.28 -8.38
C LEU A 5 6.79 0.17 -9.62
N VAL A 6 5.48 -0.07 -9.60
CA VAL A 6 4.58 0.32 -10.70
C VAL A 6 4.47 1.85 -10.80
N LEU A 7 4.35 2.55 -9.67
CA LEU A 7 4.35 4.01 -9.62
C LEU A 7 5.68 4.59 -10.15
N ALA A 8 6.81 4.00 -9.77
CA ALA A 8 8.12 4.39 -10.29
C ALA A 8 8.21 4.22 -11.81
N ALA A 9 7.78 3.07 -12.35
CA ALA A 9 7.76 2.82 -13.79
C ALA A 9 6.83 3.78 -14.54
N GLY A 10 5.68 4.12 -13.97
CA GLY A 10 4.73 5.06 -14.56
C GLY A 10 5.28 6.49 -14.64
N ARG A 11 5.98 6.96 -13.60
CA ARG A 11 6.60 8.28 -13.56
C ARG A 11 7.63 8.50 -14.68
N GLU A 12 8.45 7.49 -14.98
CA GLU A 12 9.42 7.55 -16.08
C GLU A 12 8.76 7.74 -17.47
N LEU A 13 7.45 7.47 -17.57
CA LEU A 13 6.67 7.54 -18.80
C LEU A 13 5.66 8.70 -18.81
N GLY A 14 5.63 9.54 -17.76
CA GLY A 14 4.61 10.57 -17.59
C GLY A 14 3.20 10.02 -17.33
N ALA A 15 3.09 8.74 -16.92
CA ALA A 15 1.85 8.06 -16.58
C ALA A 15 1.88 7.65 -15.09
N GLY A 16 2.01 8.65 -14.22
CA GLY A 16 2.25 8.48 -12.77
C GLY A 16 1.05 8.00 -11.95
N ARG A 17 -0.12 7.83 -12.58
CA ARG A 17 -1.32 7.32 -11.94
C ARG A 17 -1.53 5.85 -12.26
N VAL A 18 -1.79 5.04 -11.24
CA VAL A 18 -2.29 3.67 -11.39
C VAL A 18 -3.81 3.74 -11.49
N GLU A 19 -4.36 3.51 -12.68
CA GLU A 19 -5.82 3.40 -12.83
C GLU A 19 -6.31 2.12 -12.16
N GLU A 20 -5.64 1.00 -12.44
CA GLU A 20 -5.95 -0.32 -11.88
C GLU A 20 -4.64 -1.10 -11.69
N LEU A 21 -4.55 -1.87 -10.62
CA LEU A 21 -3.49 -2.85 -10.40
C LEU A 21 -4.04 -4.03 -9.60
N ALA A 22 -4.21 -5.16 -10.27
CA ALA A 22 -4.56 -6.43 -9.65
C ALA A 22 -3.30 -7.25 -9.35
N LEU A 23 -3.21 -7.79 -8.13
CA LEU A 23 -2.23 -8.79 -7.75
C LEU A 23 -2.74 -10.17 -8.18
N VAL A 24 -1.89 -10.91 -8.89
CA VAL A 24 -2.26 -12.19 -9.53
C VAL A 24 -1.72 -13.36 -8.72
N GLU A 25 -0.40 -13.49 -8.63
CA GLU A 25 0.26 -14.50 -7.82
C GLU A 25 1.21 -13.84 -6.80
N PRO A 26 1.29 -14.34 -5.55
CA PRO A 26 2.28 -13.87 -4.59
C PRO A 26 3.72 -14.09 -5.09
N LEU A 27 4.58 -13.08 -4.91
CA LEU A 27 6.02 -13.21 -5.12
C LEU A 27 6.67 -13.65 -3.81
N VAL A 28 6.92 -14.96 -3.69
CA VAL A 28 7.59 -15.54 -2.51
C VAL A 28 9.10 -15.37 -2.63
N LEU A 29 9.74 -14.82 -1.59
CA LEU A 29 11.17 -14.54 -1.58
C LEU A 29 11.92 -15.60 -0.76
N GLU A 30 12.45 -16.62 -1.45
CA GLU A 30 13.36 -17.64 -0.86
C GLU A 30 14.84 -17.36 -1.20
N GLY A 31 15.09 -16.33 -1.99
CA GLY A 31 16.40 -15.90 -2.48
C GLY A 31 16.27 -14.71 -3.43
N PRO A 32 17.34 -14.33 -4.13
CA PRO A 32 17.28 -13.26 -5.12
C PRO A 32 16.30 -13.57 -6.25
N VAL A 33 15.56 -12.55 -6.68
CA VAL A 33 14.59 -12.64 -7.78
C VAL A 33 14.91 -11.59 -8.84
N ARG A 34 14.69 -11.94 -10.10
CA ARG A 34 14.65 -11.00 -11.21
C ARG A 34 13.21 -10.52 -11.36
N LEU A 35 13.06 -9.20 -11.45
CA LEU A 35 11.79 -8.56 -11.73
C LEU A 35 11.82 -7.96 -13.14
N GLN A 36 10.70 -8.06 -13.83
CA GLN A 36 10.48 -7.40 -15.10
C GLN A 36 9.14 -6.68 -15.07
N ILE A 37 9.15 -5.39 -15.34
CA ILE A 37 7.95 -4.57 -15.48
C ILE A 37 7.84 -4.23 -16.97
N THR A 38 6.69 -4.53 -17.54
CA THR A 38 6.36 -4.17 -18.93
C THR A 38 5.28 -3.11 -18.91
N VAL A 39 5.45 -2.08 -19.74
CA VAL A 39 4.43 -1.04 -19.95
C VAL A 39 4.22 -0.90 -21.45
N GLY A 40 2.98 -1.07 -21.90
CA GLY A 40 2.61 -1.01 -23.30
C GLY A 40 2.55 0.42 -23.85
N ALA A 41 2.37 0.49 -25.16
CA ALA A 41 1.96 1.73 -25.82
C ALA A 41 0.59 2.21 -25.27
N PRO A 42 0.32 3.52 -25.27
CA PRO A 42 -0.97 4.02 -24.81
C PRO A 42 -2.07 3.57 -25.78
N GLY A 43 -3.20 3.16 -25.22
CA GLY A 43 -4.44 2.89 -25.94
C GLY A 43 -5.11 4.17 -26.43
N ALA A 44 -6.27 4.03 -27.06
CA ALA A 44 -7.04 5.17 -27.60
C ALA A 44 -7.52 6.16 -26.52
N ASP A 45 -7.64 5.70 -25.27
CA ASP A 45 -8.02 6.47 -24.10
C ASP A 45 -6.80 6.99 -23.31
N GLY A 46 -5.59 6.81 -23.83
CA GLY A 46 -4.34 7.22 -23.19
C GLY A 46 -3.82 6.26 -22.13
N ARG A 47 -4.60 5.24 -21.73
CA ARG A 47 -4.18 4.26 -20.72
C ARG A 47 -3.12 3.32 -21.27
N ARG A 48 -2.18 2.91 -20.42
CA ARG A 48 -1.07 2.02 -20.78
C ARG A 48 -1.21 0.71 -20.01
N PRO A 49 -1.36 -0.44 -20.68
CA PRO A 49 -1.38 -1.72 -19.99
C PRO A 49 -0.02 -1.98 -19.36
N LEU A 50 -0.02 -2.55 -18.15
CA LEU A 50 1.19 -2.87 -17.40
C LEU A 50 1.13 -4.33 -16.91
N ALA A 51 2.30 -4.95 -16.80
CA ALA A 51 2.44 -6.25 -16.14
C ALA A 51 3.78 -6.35 -15.40
N VAL A 52 3.75 -6.98 -14.22
CA VAL A 52 4.90 -7.25 -13.36
C VAL A 52 5.13 -8.75 -13.31
N TYR A 53 6.31 -9.15 -13.77
CA TYR A 53 6.75 -10.54 -13.79
C TYR A 53 7.91 -10.75 -12.83
N GLY A 54 7.99 -11.96 -12.28
CA GLY A 54 9.05 -12.40 -11.38
C GLY A 54 9.62 -13.73 -11.83
N ARG A 55 10.89 -13.93 -11.52
CA ARG A 55 11.59 -15.20 -11.75
C ARG A 55 12.75 -15.34 -10.76
N SER A 56 12.90 -16.49 -10.13
CA SER A 56 14.05 -16.76 -9.25
C SER A 56 15.37 -16.60 -10.00
N GLU A 57 16.38 -16.05 -9.31
CA GLU A 57 17.71 -15.94 -9.90
C GLU A 57 18.32 -17.33 -10.16
N GLY A 58 18.97 -17.51 -11.31
CA GLY A 58 19.53 -18.79 -11.76
C GLY A 58 18.58 -19.69 -12.54
N VAL A 59 17.28 -19.35 -12.61
CA VAL A 59 16.32 -20.01 -13.50
C VAL A 59 16.27 -19.25 -14.84
N GLU A 60 16.39 -19.96 -15.97
CA GLU A 60 16.48 -19.33 -17.29
C GLU A 60 15.12 -19.13 -17.98
N GLU A 61 14.15 -20.00 -17.75
CA GLU A 61 12.82 -19.98 -18.37
C GLU A 61 11.71 -19.82 -17.32
N GLY A 62 10.49 -19.45 -17.75
CA GLY A 62 9.32 -19.38 -16.87
C GLY A 62 9.23 -18.10 -16.04
N TRP A 63 8.77 -17.01 -16.65
CA TRP A 63 8.34 -15.82 -15.91
C TRP A 63 6.94 -16.04 -15.33
N THR A 64 6.76 -15.76 -14.04
CA THR A 64 5.45 -15.78 -13.38
C THR A 64 4.87 -14.37 -13.35
N LEU A 65 3.59 -14.23 -13.67
CA LEU A 65 2.87 -12.96 -13.57
C LEU A 65 2.43 -12.72 -12.12
N HIS A 66 2.91 -11.63 -11.51
CA HIS A 66 2.57 -11.28 -10.13
C HIS A 66 1.56 -10.15 -10.04
N ALA A 67 1.54 -9.24 -11.01
CA ALA A 67 0.53 -8.19 -11.07
C ALA A 67 0.29 -7.70 -12.50
N SER A 68 -0.90 -7.21 -12.77
CA SER A 68 -1.29 -6.60 -14.05
C SER A 68 -2.25 -5.44 -13.82
N GLY A 69 -2.31 -4.50 -14.76
CA GLY A 69 -3.18 -3.35 -14.61
C GLY A 69 -2.98 -2.30 -15.70
N GLU A 70 -3.34 -1.06 -15.38
CA GLU A 70 -3.28 0.06 -16.30
C GLU A 70 -2.74 1.33 -15.62
N LEU A 71 -1.86 2.03 -16.33
CA LEU A 71 -1.38 3.36 -15.97
C LEU A 71 -2.13 4.42 -16.76
N ALA A 72 -2.28 5.60 -16.16
CA ALA A 72 -2.89 6.77 -16.77
C ALA A 72 -2.05 8.03 -16.45
N GLU A 73 -2.36 9.13 -17.16
CA GLU A 73 -1.86 10.45 -16.76
C GLU A 73 -2.37 10.83 -15.37
N GLU A 74 -1.56 11.58 -14.63
CA GLU A 74 -1.92 12.09 -13.30
C GLU A 74 -3.10 13.06 -13.41
N LYS A 75 -4.04 12.99 -12.45
CA LYS A 75 -5.18 13.93 -12.43
C LYS A 75 -4.80 15.26 -11.78
N GLY A 76 -3.76 15.27 -10.95
CA GLY A 76 -3.28 16.45 -10.24
C GLY A 76 -3.84 16.58 -8.83
N GLU A 77 -3.81 17.80 -8.28
CA GLU A 77 -4.03 18.06 -6.85
C GLU A 77 -5.33 17.47 -6.27
N SER A 78 -5.26 17.02 -5.01
CA SER A 78 -6.39 16.51 -4.22
C SER A 78 -6.58 17.34 -2.96
N ASP A 79 -7.83 17.73 -2.68
CA ASP A 79 -8.25 18.43 -1.46
C ASP A 79 -8.62 17.46 -0.31
N GLY A 80 -8.58 16.15 -0.57
CA GLY A 80 -9.02 15.12 0.37
C GLY A 80 -8.23 14.99 1.68
N PHE A 81 -7.14 15.75 1.85
CA PHE A 81 -6.21 15.64 2.97
C PHE A 81 -6.42 16.67 4.09
N ASP A 82 -7.37 17.61 3.96
CA ASP A 82 -7.52 18.72 4.91
C ASP A 82 -7.79 18.28 6.35
N ALA A 83 -8.57 17.20 6.53
CA ALA A 83 -8.86 16.64 7.86
C ALA A 83 -7.58 16.18 8.58
N LEU A 84 -6.58 15.71 7.85
CA LEU A 84 -5.33 15.16 8.38
C LEU A 84 -4.31 16.25 8.81
N ARG A 85 -4.55 17.52 8.47
CA ARG A 85 -3.67 18.64 8.85
C ARG A 85 -3.62 18.84 10.37
N ARG A 86 -4.73 18.56 11.06
CA ARG A 86 -4.82 18.58 12.52
C ARG A 86 -4.78 17.15 13.05
N TRP A 87 -3.89 16.90 14.01
CA TRP A 87 -3.72 15.57 14.59
C TRP A 87 -3.73 15.63 16.14
N PRO A 88 -4.48 14.75 16.84
CA PRO A 88 -5.43 13.79 16.27
C PRO A 88 -6.62 14.50 15.58
N VAL A 89 -7.30 13.78 14.69
CA VAL A 89 -8.48 14.32 13.99
C VAL A 89 -9.59 14.61 15.01
N VAL A 90 -10.16 15.82 14.97
CA VAL A 90 -11.18 16.26 15.93
C VAL A 90 -12.43 15.39 15.81
N GLY A 91 -12.89 14.84 16.94
CA GLY A 91 -14.09 13.99 17.00
C GLY A 91 -13.77 12.49 16.95
N ALA A 92 -12.61 12.10 16.41
CA ALA A 92 -12.21 10.71 16.36
C ALA A 92 -11.82 10.18 17.75
N GLN A 93 -12.27 8.98 18.08
CA GLN A 93 -12.02 8.30 19.34
C GLN A 93 -10.77 7.42 19.24
N PRO A 94 -9.88 7.38 20.25
CA PRO A 94 -8.70 6.54 20.23
C PRO A 94 -9.07 5.05 20.24
N VAL A 95 -8.31 4.25 19.51
CA VAL A 95 -8.39 2.78 19.47
C VAL A 95 -7.10 2.22 20.06
N SER A 96 -7.20 1.27 20.99
CA SER A 96 -6.00 0.68 21.61
C SER A 96 -5.24 -0.20 20.61
N LEU A 97 -3.92 -0.01 20.56
CA LEU A 97 -2.98 -0.85 19.82
C LEU A 97 -2.34 -1.95 20.70
N ASP A 98 -2.76 -2.08 21.95
CA ASP A 98 -2.22 -3.11 22.86
C ASP A 98 -2.47 -4.50 22.27
N GLY A 99 -1.41 -5.29 22.14
CA GLY A 99 -1.50 -6.64 21.59
C GLY A 99 -1.83 -6.69 20.08
N PHE A 100 -1.76 -5.56 19.36
CA PHE A 100 -2.22 -5.46 17.97
C PHE A 100 -1.49 -6.45 17.05
N TYR A 101 -0.15 -6.41 17.02
CA TYR A 101 0.63 -7.28 16.13
C TYR A 101 0.65 -8.73 16.62
N GLU A 102 0.52 -8.98 17.91
CA GLU A 102 0.36 -10.33 18.47
C GLU A 102 -0.92 -10.99 17.97
N ARG A 103 -2.03 -10.23 17.85
CA ARG A 103 -3.28 -10.74 17.25
C ARG A 103 -3.12 -11.10 15.77
N PHE A 104 -2.36 -10.32 15.00
CA PHE A 104 -2.04 -10.66 13.62
C PHE A 104 -1.17 -11.92 13.52
N ALA A 105 -0.14 -12.03 14.36
CA ALA A 105 0.74 -13.19 14.42
C ALA A 105 -0.04 -14.47 14.78
N ALA A 106 -0.96 -14.39 15.75
CA ALA A 106 -1.83 -15.51 16.12
C ALA A 106 -2.75 -16.00 14.98
N ARG A 107 -2.96 -15.16 13.96
CA ARG A 107 -3.74 -15.48 12.76
C ARG A 107 -2.87 -15.88 11.56
N GLY A 108 -1.57 -16.07 11.76
CA GLY A 108 -0.62 -16.50 10.73
C GLY A 108 0.07 -15.37 9.97
N LEU A 109 -0.16 -14.10 10.34
CA LEU A 109 0.49 -12.94 9.75
C LEU A 109 1.44 -12.28 10.75
N ALA A 110 2.63 -12.84 10.85
CA ALA A 110 3.68 -12.34 11.72
C ALA A 110 4.47 -11.20 11.04
N TYR A 111 4.02 -9.96 11.23
CA TYR A 111 4.77 -8.79 10.79
C TYR A 111 6.07 -8.64 11.58
N GLY A 112 7.21 -8.59 10.89
CA GLY A 112 8.49 -8.26 11.49
C GLY A 112 8.61 -6.77 11.84
N PRO A 113 9.64 -6.35 12.61
CA PRO A 113 9.77 -4.98 13.12
C PRO A 113 9.70 -3.89 12.05
N ALA A 114 10.20 -4.15 10.84
CA ALA A 114 10.16 -3.21 9.72
C ALA A 114 8.74 -2.83 9.28
N PHE A 115 7.77 -3.72 9.50
CA PHE A 115 6.36 -3.56 9.10
C PHE A 115 5.46 -3.15 10.27
N GLN A 116 6.00 -3.00 11.48
CA GLN A 116 5.24 -2.61 12.67
C GLN A 116 5.22 -1.08 12.84
N GLY A 117 4.78 -0.37 11.80
CA GLY A 117 4.88 1.09 11.72
C GLY A 117 3.66 1.88 12.26
N LEU A 118 2.52 1.23 12.51
CA LEU A 118 1.32 1.90 13.06
C LEU A 118 1.55 2.27 14.54
N THR A 119 1.52 3.56 14.84
CA THR A 119 1.84 4.12 16.16
C THR A 119 0.65 4.71 16.90
N GLU A 120 -0.34 5.25 16.19
CA GLU A 120 -1.59 5.76 16.77
C GLU A 120 -2.75 5.37 15.85
N LEU A 121 -3.92 5.09 16.44
CA LEU A 121 -5.14 4.73 15.72
C LEU A 121 -6.35 5.40 16.36
N PHE A 122 -7.19 6.01 15.53
CA PHE A 122 -8.43 6.66 15.94
C PHE A 122 -9.57 6.26 15.00
N ARG A 123 -10.81 6.39 15.45
CA ARG A 123 -12.01 6.02 14.69
C ARG A 123 -13.12 7.07 14.84
N ASP A 124 -13.83 7.32 13.75
CA ASP A 124 -15.09 8.07 13.70
C ASP A 124 -16.06 7.34 12.77
N GLY A 125 -17.06 6.63 13.33
CA GLY A 125 -18.00 5.82 12.55
C GLY A 125 -17.30 4.72 11.73
N SER A 126 -17.45 4.77 10.40
CA SER A 126 -16.80 3.88 9.42
C SER A 126 -15.46 4.40 8.90
N THR A 127 -14.95 5.50 9.47
CA THR A 127 -13.64 6.07 9.13
C THR A 127 -12.63 5.77 10.23
N ALA A 128 -11.43 5.33 9.85
CA ALA A 128 -10.27 5.25 10.72
C ALA A 128 -9.18 6.22 10.32
N TYR A 129 -8.42 6.64 11.32
CA TYR A 129 -7.27 7.51 11.16
C TYR A 129 -6.05 6.88 11.82
N GLY A 130 -4.97 6.70 11.07
CA GLY A 130 -3.72 6.11 11.56
C GLY A 130 -2.55 7.08 11.52
N LEU A 131 -1.68 7.03 12.51
CA LEU A 131 -0.33 7.63 12.42
C LEU A 131 0.69 6.52 12.23
N VAL A 132 1.37 6.55 11.10
CA VAL A 132 2.33 5.51 10.71
C VAL A 132 3.70 6.13 10.58
N ARG A 133 4.71 5.48 11.17
CA ARG A 133 6.10 5.90 11.10
C ARG A 133 6.95 4.77 10.55
N LEU A 134 7.90 5.15 9.71
CA LEU A 134 8.91 4.24 9.23
C LEU A 134 9.84 3.89 10.41
N PRO A 135 10.01 2.60 10.75
CA PRO A 135 10.93 2.20 11.83
C PRO A 135 12.37 2.67 11.60
N GLU A 136 13.10 2.90 12.69
CA GLU A 136 14.50 3.37 12.64
C GLU A 136 15.40 2.43 11.82
N GLY A 137 16.36 3.00 11.10
CA GLY A 137 17.33 2.27 10.28
C GLY A 137 16.88 1.96 8.85
N LEU A 138 15.61 2.21 8.51
CA LEU A 138 15.11 2.14 7.14
C LEU A 138 15.24 3.50 6.44
N LYS A 139 15.54 3.47 5.15
CA LYS A 139 15.72 4.66 4.31
C LYS A 139 14.52 4.85 3.39
N ALA A 140 13.95 6.05 3.37
CA ALA A 140 12.79 6.36 2.53
C ALA A 140 13.13 7.00 1.18
N ASP A 141 14.34 7.58 1.06
CA ASP A 141 14.77 8.43 -0.06
C ASP A 141 14.91 7.69 -1.40
N GLU A 142 15.02 6.37 -1.38
CA GLU A 142 15.08 5.52 -2.57
C GLU A 142 13.69 5.11 -3.11
N PHE A 143 12.61 5.46 -2.40
CA PHE A 143 11.25 5.03 -2.71
C PHE A 143 10.34 6.23 -3.02
N GLY A 144 9.33 5.98 -3.86
CA GLY A 144 8.19 6.89 -3.94
C GLY A 144 7.48 6.91 -2.58
N VAL A 145 7.07 5.74 -2.11
CA VAL A 145 6.64 5.51 -0.74
C VAL A 145 7.27 4.22 -0.24
N HIS A 146 7.94 4.26 0.92
CA HIS A 146 8.62 3.09 1.44
C HIS A 146 7.62 1.91 1.59
N PRO A 147 7.88 0.72 1.00
CA PRO A 147 6.92 -0.37 1.00
C PRO A 147 6.39 -0.79 2.37
N ALA A 148 7.23 -0.76 3.40
CA ALA A 148 6.81 -1.08 4.76
C ALA A 148 5.99 0.05 5.42
N LEU A 149 6.20 1.31 5.04
CA LEU A 149 5.40 2.44 5.50
C LEU A 149 4.01 2.39 4.87
N LEU A 150 3.93 2.09 3.57
CA LEU A 150 2.67 1.88 2.86
C LEU A 150 1.91 0.68 3.41
N ASP A 151 2.57 -0.45 3.65
CA ASP A 151 1.90 -1.64 4.22
C ASP A 151 1.32 -1.34 5.61
N ALA A 152 2.09 -0.70 6.49
CA ALA A 152 1.63 -0.32 7.82
C ALA A 152 0.46 0.70 7.78
N ALA A 153 0.33 1.50 6.72
CA ALA A 153 -0.86 2.34 6.51
C ALA A 153 -2.14 1.53 6.32
N LEU A 154 -2.05 0.37 5.69
CA LEU A 154 -3.20 -0.53 5.49
C LEU A 154 -3.65 -1.19 6.79
N HIS A 155 -2.78 -1.25 7.81
CA HIS A 155 -3.14 -1.80 9.12
C HIS A 155 -4.18 -0.93 9.84
N ALA A 156 -4.26 0.37 9.51
CA ALA A 156 -5.27 1.29 10.03
C ALA A 156 -6.70 0.89 9.61
N LEU A 157 -6.87 0.10 8.54
CA LEU A 157 -8.15 -0.47 8.11
C LEU A 157 -8.84 -1.26 9.24
N VAL A 158 -8.05 -1.90 10.12
CA VAL A 158 -8.60 -2.61 11.28
C VAL A 158 -9.40 -1.69 12.18
N GLY A 159 -8.99 -0.43 12.35
CA GLY A 159 -9.70 0.54 13.17
C GLY A 159 -11.05 0.98 12.57
N ALA A 160 -11.24 0.85 11.25
CA ALA A 160 -12.50 1.21 10.60
C ALA A 160 -13.52 0.07 10.73
N ARG A 161 -13.04 -1.17 10.86
CA ARG A 161 -13.86 -2.36 11.06
C ARG A 161 -14.26 -2.47 12.53
N ASP A 162 -15.53 -2.67 12.78
CA ASP A 162 -16.04 -2.77 14.14
C ASP A 162 -15.39 -3.96 14.87
N GLU A 163 -14.92 -3.76 16.10
CA GLU A 163 -14.47 -4.87 16.97
C GLU A 163 -15.60 -5.89 17.25
N VAL A 164 -16.84 -5.53 16.89
CA VAL A 164 -18.08 -6.26 17.17
C VAL A 164 -18.27 -7.48 16.27
N GLU A 165 -17.69 -7.51 15.07
CA GLU A 165 -17.69 -8.73 14.27
C GLU A 165 -16.47 -9.55 14.67
N GLY A 166 -16.69 -10.68 15.34
CA GLY A 166 -15.68 -11.72 15.60
C GLY A 166 -15.09 -12.36 14.33
N ASP A 167 -15.07 -11.62 13.22
CA ASP A 167 -14.41 -11.94 11.98
C ASP A 167 -12.90 -11.93 12.19
N GLN A 168 -12.37 -13.11 12.47
CA GLN A 168 -10.95 -13.36 12.68
C GLN A 168 -10.15 -13.46 11.37
N ARG A 169 -10.78 -13.19 10.22
CA ARG A 169 -10.10 -13.23 8.92
C ARG A 169 -9.05 -12.13 8.84
N VAL A 170 -7.93 -12.44 8.21
CA VAL A 170 -6.98 -11.42 7.80
C VAL A 170 -7.18 -11.10 6.33
N PHE A 171 -7.11 -9.82 6.02
CA PHE A 171 -7.35 -9.28 4.70
C PHE A 171 -6.01 -8.82 4.14
N LEU A 172 -5.73 -9.25 2.92
CA LEU A 172 -4.61 -8.76 2.14
C LEU A 172 -5.16 -7.94 0.98
N PRO A 173 -4.53 -6.82 0.63
CA PRO A 173 -4.86 -6.09 -0.59
C PRO A 173 -4.71 -7.02 -1.79
N PHE A 174 -5.69 -7.02 -2.69
CA PHE A 174 -5.62 -7.78 -3.93
C PHE A 174 -5.70 -6.86 -5.17
N GLU A 175 -6.32 -5.69 -5.04
CA GLU A 175 -6.52 -4.74 -6.12
C GLU A 175 -6.35 -3.31 -5.60
N TRP A 176 -5.84 -2.44 -6.46
CA TRP A 176 -5.72 -1.01 -6.24
C TRP A 176 -6.32 -0.26 -7.42
N THR A 177 -7.10 0.77 -7.14
CA THR A 177 -7.73 1.60 -8.16
C THR A 177 -7.46 3.07 -7.88
N GLY A 178 -7.08 3.81 -8.92
CA GLY A 178 -6.89 5.26 -8.85
C GLY A 178 -5.82 5.74 -7.85
N VAL A 179 -4.67 5.08 -7.80
CA VAL A 179 -3.56 5.46 -6.92
C VAL A 179 -2.70 6.54 -7.58
N GLU A 180 -2.45 7.61 -6.85
CA GLU A 180 -1.52 8.69 -7.23
C GLU A 180 -0.58 9.00 -6.05
N LEU A 181 0.65 9.39 -6.38
CA LEU A 181 1.66 9.74 -5.39
C LEU A 181 2.08 11.20 -5.57
N PHE A 182 1.72 12.06 -4.62
CA PHE A 182 1.96 13.51 -4.68
C PHE A 182 3.30 13.96 -4.10
N ALA A 183 3.87 13.17 -3.20
CA ALA A 183 5.14 13.46 -2.55
C ALA A 183 5.92 12.15 -2.33
N ALA A 184 7.25 12.21 -2.30
CA ALA A 184 8.11 11.05 -2.12
C ALA A 184 9.08 11.22 -0.95
N GLY A 185 9.65 10.11 -0.46
CA GLY A 185 10.67 10.10 0.59
C GLY A 185 10.16 10.40 2.00
N GLY A 186 8.85 10.37 2.22
CA GLY A 186 8.26 10.55 3.56
C GLY A 186 8.57 9.39 4.51
N THR A 187 8.80 9.69 5.78
CA THR A 187 9.02 8.71 6.85
C THR A 187 7.85 8.62 7.84
N GLU A 188 6.86 9.50 7.72
CA GLU A 188 5.65 9.51 8.53
C GLU A 188 4.44 9.75 7.61
N LEU A 189 3.36 8.98 7.82
CA LEU A 189 2.08 9.18 7.16
C LEU A 189 0.99 9.39 8.20
N ARG A 190 0.14 10.38 7.96
CA ARG A 190 -1.19 10.44 8.55
C ARG A 190 -2.15 9.82 7.54
N VAL A 191 -2.88 8.83 7.97
CA VAL A 191 -3.70 7.97 7.11
C VAL A 191 -5.16 8.21 7.46
N ARG A 192 -6.01 8.30 6.44
CA ARG A 192 -7.46 8.20 6.56
C ARG A 192 -7.88 6.97 5.76
N VAL A 193 -8.73 6.14 6.36
CA VAL A 193 -9.34 4.98 5.71
C VAL A 193 -10.83 5.07 5.93
N ASP A 194 -11.60 5.11 4.85
CA ASP A 194 -13.05 5.05 4.91
C ASP A 194 -13.49 3.65 4.46
N LEU A 195 -14.39 3.02 5.22
CA LEU A 195 -15.10 1.84 4.77
C LEU A 195 -16.46 2.24 4.24
N ASP A 196 -16.73 1.85 3.00
CA ASP A 196 -18.08 1.89 2.44
C ASP A 196 -18.99 0.99 3.29
N ALA A 197 -20.14 1.53 3.68
CA ALA A 197 -21.14 0.86 4.51
C ALA A 197 -21.98 -0.15 3.71
#